data_AF-A0A0D6ASK0-F1
#
_entry.id   AF-A0A0D6ASK0-F1
#
_cell.length_a   1.000
_cell.length_b   1.000
_cell.length_c   1.000
_cell.angle_alpha   90.00
_cell.angle_beta   90.00
_cell.angle_gamma   90.00
#
_symmetry.space_group_name_H-M   'P 1'
#
loop_
_entity.id
_entity.type
_entity.pdbx_description
1 polymer ?
#
loop_
_entity_poly.entity_id
_entity_poly.type
_entity_poly.pdbx_seq_one_letter_code
_entity_poly.pdbx_strand_id
1 'polypeptide(L)' 'MPSKNFLSEEERKYLQDALKIEKRSEVRERILIFLLENDGKNY' A
#
# COMPACT_ATOMS: atom_id res chain seq x y z
N MET A 1 -11.75 5.82 -11.22
CA MET A 1 -11.50 4.37 -11.06
C MET A 1 -10.08 4.22 -10.57
N PRO A 2 -9.78 3.52 -9.47
CA PRO A 2 -8.40 3.39 -9.04
C PRO A 2 -7.66 2.58 -10.09
N SER A 3 -6.58 3.16 -10.60
CA SER A 3 -5.78 2.63 -11.70
C SER A 3 -5.07 1.38 -11.23
N LYS A 4 -5.69 0.20 -11.31
CA LYS A 4 -5.04 -1.08 -10.96
C LYS A 4 -3.56 -1.11 -11.40
N ASN A 5 -2.68 -1.56 -10.52
CA ASN A 5 -1.24 -1.65 -10.75
C ASN A 5 -0.56 -0.29 -11.08
N PHE A 6 -0.90 0.76 -10.33
CA PHE A 6 -0.24 2.06 -10.48
C PHE A 6 1.13 2.14 -9.80
N LEU A 7 1.44 1.20 -8.90
CA LEU A 7 2.76 1.05 -8.29
C LEU A 7 3.65 0.14 -9.14
N SER A 8 4.90 0.54 -9.31
CA SER A 8 5.96 -0.35 -9.75
C SER A 8 6.24 -1.45 -8.70
N GLU A 9 6.93 -2.51 -9.11
CA GLU A 9 7.32 -3.59 -8.19
C GLU A 9 8.23 -3.08 -7.05
N GLU A 10 9.09 -2.11 -7.34
CA GLU A 10 10.00 -1.50 -6.36
C GLU A 10 9.21 -0.70 -5.32
N GLU A 11 8.29 0.17 -5.75
CA GLU A 11 7.44 0.95 -4.85
C GLU A 11 6.53 0.06 -4.00
N ARG A 12 5.97 -1.00 -4.60
CA ARG A 12 5.16 -1.99 -3.89
C ARG A 12 5.97 -2.69 -2.79
N LYS A 13 7.20 -3.11 -3.10
CA LYS A 13 8.08 -3.76 -2.14
C LYS A 13 8.47 -2.80 -1.01
N TYR A 14 8.82 -1.57 -1.33
CA TYR A 14 9.11 -0.52 -0.35
C TYR A 14 7.94 -0.33 0.63
N LEU A 15 6.72 -0.22 0.11
CA LEU A 15 5.52 -0.04 0.94
C LEU A 15 5.20 -1.27 1.79
N GLN A 16 5.40 -2.48 1.26
CA GLN A 16 5.23 -3.73 2.02
C GLN A 16 6.22 -3.85 3.18
N ASP A 17 7.45 -3.39 2.99
CA ASP A 17 8.46 -3.39 4.06
C ASP A 17 8.21 -2.25 5.07
N ALA A 18 7.82 -1.07 4.60
CA ALA A 18 7.39 0.03 5.45
C ALA A 18 6.20 -0.37 6.35
N LEU A 19 5.23 -1.12 5.81
CA LEU A 19 4.06 -1.62 6.57
C LEU A 19 4.45 -2.46 7.79
N LYS A 20 5.56 -3.23 7.70
CA LYS A 20 6.04 -4.11 8.79
C LYS A 20 6.83 -3.35 9.86
N ILE A 21 7.50 -2.26 9.47
CA ILE A 21 8.42 -1.51 10.34
C ILE A 21 7.71 -0.34 11.03
N GLU A 22 6.68 0.23 10.38
CA GLU A 22 5.97 1.40 10.87
C GLU A 22 5.19 1.13 12.16
N LYS A 23 5.55 1.89 13.20
CA LYS A 23 4.98 1.78 14.55
C LYS A 23 3.67 2.56 14.67
N ARG A 24 3.53 3.63 13.88
CA ARG A 24 2.36 4.51 13.85
C ARG A 24 1.21 3.82 13.14
N SER A 25 0.18 3.45 13.89
CA SER A 25 -0.97 2.69 13.39
C SER A 25 -1.70 3.42 12.26
N GLU A 26 -1.81 4.74 12.33
CA GLU A 26 -2.44 5.58 11.33
C GLU A 26 -1.67 5.63 10.00
N VAL A 27 -0.33 5.52 10.06
CA VAL A 27 0.51 5.48 8.85
C VAL A 27 0.45 4.08 8.24
N ARG A 28 0.51 3.04 9.08
CA ARG A 28 0.36 1.63 8.66
C ARG A 28 -0.98 1.39 7.95
N GLU A 29 -2.07 1.94 8.48
CA GLU A 29 -3.40 1.83 7.88
C GLU A 29 -3.45 2.49 6.49
N ARG A 30 -2.86 3.68 6.33
CA ARG A 30 -2.78 4.36 5.03
C ARG A 30 -1.96 3.56 4.01
N ILE A 31 -0.81 3.03 4.42
CA ILE A 31 0.03 2.17 3.56
C ILE A 31 -0.78 0.93 3.11
N LEU A 32 -1.54 0.32 4.03
CA LEU A 32 -2.37 -0.83 3.72
C LEU A 32 -3.47 -0.48 2.71
N ILE A 33 -4.22 0.60 2.93
CA ILE A 33 -5.26 1.06 2.00
C ILE A 33 -4.67 1.29 0.61
N PHE A 34 -3.52 1.97 0.54
CA PHE A 34 -2.87 2.29 -0.73
C PHE A 34 -2.40 1.04 -1.48
N LEU A 35 -1.88 0.03 -0.78
CA LEU A 35 -1.53 -1.27 -1.36
C LEU A 35 -2.78 -2.02 -1.87
N LEU A 36 -3.90 -1.94 -1.15
CA LEU A 36 -5.16 -2.58 -1.55
C LEU A 36 -5.77 -1.91 -2.79
N GLU A 37 -5.74 -0.58 -2.86
CA GLU A 37 -6.16 0.19 -4.04
C GLU A 37 -5.30 -0.17 -5.26
N ASN A 38 -3.99 -0.32 -5.07
CA ASN A 38 -3.08 -0.78 -6.13
C ASN A 38 -3.46 -2.18 -6.65
N ASP A 39 -3.80 -3.11 -5.74
CA ASP A 39 -4.28 -4.45 -6.09
C ASP A 39 -5.72 -4.43 -6.68
N GLY A 40 -6.36 -3.26 -6.73
CA GLY A 40 -7.71 -3.04 -7.21
C GLY A 40 -8.79 -3.66 -6.32
N LYS A 41 -8.48 -3.83 -5.03
CA LYS A 41 -9.43 -4.19 -3.99
C LYS A 41 -10.02 -2.90 -3.43
N ASN A 42 -11.22 -2.56 -3.88
CA ASN A 42 -12.02 -1.52 -3.24
C ASN A 42 -12.80 -2.17 -2.09
N TYR A 43 -12.62 -1.64 -0.88
CA TYR A 43 -13.46 -1.94 0.29
C TYR A 43 -14.65 -1.00 0.33
#